data_AF-A0A4D4J2N2-F1
#
_entry.id   AF-A0A4D4J2N2-F1
#
_cell.length_a   1.000
_cell.length_b   1.000
_cell.length_c   1.000
_cell.angle_alpha   90.00
_cell.angle_beta   90.00
_cell.angle_gamma   90.00
#
_symmetry.space_group_name_H-M   'P 1'
#
loop_
_entity.id
_entity.type
_entity.pdbx_description
1 polymer ?
#
loop_
_entity_poly.entity_id
_entity_poly.type
_entity_poly.pdbx_seq_one_letter_code
_entity_poly.pdbx_strand_id
1 'polypeptide(L)'
;MTDTAQTTTAETTATEATAERDATQRSTGELVGQLSEQVSRLVRDEARLAWREVQRKGARAGRGASLFGAAGVLALYGGGALVAGLILVLALVLPAWVAALVLGGAILLVAGITALAGRAQMRRAAPPVPRQAVASVREDMEVIRQHVRHERAAGEGARR
;
A
#
# COMPACT_ATOMS: atom_id res chain seq x y z
N MET A 1 79.73 12.12 28.23
CA MET A 1 78.95 12.73 27.13
C MET A 1 78.07 11.63 26.56
N THR A 2 76.99 11.36 27.27
CA THR A 2 76.10 10.19 27.13
C THR A 2 74.82 10.67 26.49
N ASP A 3 74.74 10.65 25.16
CA ASP A 3 73.48 10.89 24.45
C ASP A 3 73.60 10.48 22.98
N THR A 4 73.33 9.21 22.64
CA THR A 4 73.13 8.80 21.23
C THR A 4 72.51 7.41 21.02
N ALA A 5 72.29 6.61 22.08
CA ALA A 5 71.78 5.24 21.93
C ALA A 5 70.26 5.09 22.16
N GLN A 6 69.54 6.14 22.57
CA GLN A 6 68.09 6.05 22.88
C GLN A 6 67.16 6.42 21.72
N THR A 7 67.65 6.97 20.62
CA THR A 7 66.78 7.46 19.53
C THR A 7 66.29 6.38 18.57
N THR A 8 66.97 5.23 18.47
CA THR A 8 66.61 4.18 17.50
C THR A 8 65.45 3.27 17.97
N THR A 9 65.27 3.05 19.27
CA THR A 9 64.22 2.15 19.77
C THR A 9 62.81 2.76 19.67
N ALA A 10 62.70 4.08 19.56
CA ALA A 10 61.41 4.78 19.46
C ALA A 10 60.80 4.79 18.04
N GLU A 11 61.62 4.76 16.98
CA GLU A 11 61.11 4.77 15.59
C GLU A 11 60.57 3.41 15.13
N THR A 12 61.17 2.30 15.60
CA THR A 12 60.72 0.95 15.23
C THR A 12 59.36 0.60 15.84
N THR A 13 59.12 0.97 17.10
CA THR A 13 57.81 0.76 17.76
C THR A 13 56.70 1.64 17.18
N ALA A 14 57.03 2.83 16.68
CA ALA A 14 56.05 3.71 16.02
C ALA A 14 55.60 3.18 14.64
N THR A 15 56.45 2.40 13.96
CA THR A 15 56.17 1.84 12.63
C THR A 15 55.34 0.54 12.71
N GLU A 16 55.56 -0.29 13.72
CA GLU A 16 54.72 -1.49 13.95
C GLU A 16 53.31 -1.13 14.42
N ALA A 17 53.17 -0.15 15.32
CA ALA A 17 51.88 0.30 15.84
C ALA A 17 50.98 0.95 14.76
N THR A 18 51.56 1.49 13.69
CA THR A 18 50.81 2.03 12.55
C THR A 18 50.35 0.93 11.59
N ALA A 19 51.16 -0.10 11.35
CA ALA A 19 50.79 -1.24 10.51
C ALA A 19 49.63 -2.09 11.08
N GLU A 20 49.61 -2.31 12.40
CA GLU A 20 48.57 -3.11 13.07
C GLU A 20 47.20 -2.38 13.09
N ARG A 21 47.23 -1.04 13.22
CA ARG A 21 46.03 -0.19 13.09
C ARG A 21 45.47 -0.21 11.66
N ASP A 22 46.33 -0.18 10.65
CA ASP A 22 45.92 -0.26 9.25
C ASP A 22 45.29 -1.63 8.90
N ALA A 23 45.84 -2.72 9.43
CA ALA A 23 45.28 -4.06 9.28
C ALA A 23 43.89 -4.20 9.93
N THR A 24 43.71 -3.63 11.14
CA THR A 24 42.44 -3.64 11.87
C THR A 24 41.38 -2.75 11.21
N GLN A 25 41.78 -1.60 10.66
CA GLN A 25 40.86 -0.75 9.88
C GLN A 25 40.44 -1.43 8.58
N ARG A 26 41.37 -2.12 7.89
CA ARG A 26 41.08 -2.89 6.68
C ARG A 26 40.11 -4.04 6.96
N SER A 27 40.24 -4.76 8.07
CA SER A 27 39.32 -5.85 8.45
C SER A 27 37.93 -5.35 8.86
N THR A 28 37.86 -4.22 9.58
CA THR A 28 36.57 -3.60 9.96
C THR A 28 35.81 -3.12 8.73
N GLY A 29 36.52 -2.52 7.76
CA GLY A 29 35.96 -2.15 6.45
C GLY A 29 35.45 -3.36 5.65
N GLU A 30 36.15 -4.50 5.74
CA GLU A 30 35.76 -5.73 5.05
C GLU A 30 34.47 -6.34 5.64
N LEU A 31 34.31 -6.34 6.97
CA LEU A 31 33.10 -6.79 7.64
C LEU A 31 31.88 -5.90 7.33
N VAL A 32 32.07 -4.58 7.31
CA VAL A 32 31.01 -3.62 6.93
C VAL A 32 30.60 -3.83 5.46
N GLY A 33 31.57 -4.10 4.58
CA GLY A 33 31.31 -4.46 3.18
C GLY A 33 30.50 -5.75 3.05
N GLN A 34 30.88 -6.80 3.78
CA GLN A 34 30.17 -8.08 3.78
C GLN A 34 28.74 -7.96 4.33
N LEU A 35 28.54 -7.22 5.42
CA LEU A 35 27.23 -6.99 6.01
C LEU A 35 26.34 -6.17 5.07
N SER A 36 26.88 -5.14 4.43
CA SER A 36 26.17 -4.34 3.42
C SER A 36 25.72 -5.20 2.24
N GLU A 37 26.58 -6.11 1.78
CA GLU A 37 26.25 -7.05 0.72
C GLU A 37 25.16 -8.06 1.15
N GLN A 38 25.21 -8.55 2.39
CA GLN A 38 24.19 -9.44 2.96
C GLN A 38 22.83 -8.74 3.14
N VAL A 39 22.82 -7.54 3.72
CA VAL A 39 21.59 -6.73 3.87
C VAL A 39 20.99 -6.43 2.51
N SER A 40 21.83 -6.02 1.55
CA SER A 40 21.36 -5.75 0.20
C SER A 40 20.80 -7.03 -0.45
N ARG A 41 21.43 -8.20 -0.25
CA ARG A 41 20.90 -9.49 -0.74
C ARG A 41 19.54 -9.83 -0.11
N LEU A 42 19.41 -9.66 1.20
CA LEU A 42 18.15 -9.90 1.92
C LEU A 42 17.02 -9.00 1.40
N VAL A 43 17.29 -7.71 1.22
CA VAL A 43 16.30 -6.76 0.66
C VAL A 43 15.86 -7.20 -0.74
N ARG A 44 16.82 -7.61 -1.59
CA ARG A 44 16.54 -8.13 -2.94
C ARG A 44 15.68 -9.39 -2.91
N ASP A 45 15.89 -10.26 -1.92
CA ASP A 45 15.16 -11.52 -1.76
C ASP A 45 13.76 -11.31 -1.19
N GLU A 46 13.61 -10.43 -0.19
CA GLU A 46 12.31 -10.04 0.38
C GLU A 46 11.46 -9.33 -0.68
N ALA A 47 12.07 -8.47 -1.51
CA ALA A 47 11.40 -7.85 -2.64
C ALA A 47 10.94 -8.90 -3.67
N ARG A 48 11.78 -9.89 -4.00
CA ARG A 48 11.40 -10.99 -4.91
C ARG A 48 10.30 -11.88 -4.33
N LEU A 49 10.28 -12.10 -3.01
CA LEU A 49 9.22 -12.84 -2.34
C LEU A 49 7.91 -12.05 -2.35
N ALA A 50 7.95 -10.77 -1.98
CA ALA A 50 6.81 -9.87 -2.00
C ALA A 50 6.20 -9.79 -3.40
N TRP A 51 7.03 -9.64 -4.44
CA TRP A 51 6.57 -9.66 -5.83
C TRP A 51 5.87 -10.96 -6.21
N ARG A 52 6.41 -12.12 -5.81
CA ARG A 52 5.77 -13.42 -6.05
C ARG A 52 4.43 -13.54 -5.33
N GLU A 53 4.33 -13.06 -4.09
CA GLU A 53 3.09 -13.10 -3.32
C GLU A 53 2.02 -12.16 -3.92
N VAL A 54 2.43 -10.96 -4.35
CA VAL A 54 1.55 -10.03 -5.09
C VAL A 54 1.06 -10.67 -6.38
N GLN A 55 1.92 -11.30 -7.17
CA GLN A 55 1.49 -12.02 -8.38
C GLN A 55 0.57 -13.19 -8.05
N ARG A 56 0.84 -13.98 -7.01
CA ARG A 56 -0.02 -15.10 -6.58
C ARG A 56 -1.39 -14.64 -6.09
N LYS A 57 -1.45 -13.55 -5.33
CA LYS A 57 -2.71 -12.94 -4.87
C LYS A 57 -3.44 -12.29 -6.03
N GLY A 58 -2.73 -11.55 -6.87
CA GLY A 58 -3.23 -10.89 -8.07
C GLY A 58 -3.79 -11.87 -9.10
N ALA A 59 -3.12 -13.00 -9.35
CA ALA A 59 -3.61 -14.03 -10.27
C ALA A 59 -4.86 -14.78 -9.75
N ARG A 60 -4.99 -14.92 -8.43
CA ARG A 60 -6.22 -15.46 -7.81
C ARG A 60 -7.36 -14.46 -7.89
N ALA A 61 -7.12 -13.21 -7.51
CA ALA A 61 -8.09 -12.12 -7.62
C ALA A 61 -8.51 -11.89 -9.09
N GLY A 62 -7.56 -11.92 -10.02
CA GLY A 62 -7.78 -11.71 -11.45
C GLY A 62 -8.63 -12.80 -12.10
N ARG A 63 -8.42 -14.07 -11.75
CA ARG A 63 -9.30 -15.17 -12.20
C ARG A 63 -10.72 -15.04 -11.68
N GLY A 64 -10.88 -14.63 -10.41
CA GLY A 64 -12.21 -14.35 -9.85
C GLY A 64 -12.88 -13.18 -10.57
N ALA A 65 -12.16 -12.09 -10.77
CA ALA A 65 -12.65 -10.90 -11.45
C ALA A 65 -13.04 -11.18 -12.91
N SER A 66 -12.25 -11.98 -13.65
CA SER A 66 -12.58 -12.34 -15.03
C SER A 66 -13.81 -13.25 -15.13
N LEU A 67 -13.94 -14.23 -14.24
CA LEU A 67 -15.13 -15.09 -14.17
C LEU A 67 -16.38 -14.29 -13.80
N PHE A 68 -16.30 -13.41 -12.81
CA PHE A 68 -17.42 -12.52 -12.46
C PHE A 68 -17.75 -11.54 -13.58
N GLY A 69 -16.74 -11.01 -14.28
CA GLY A 69 -16.93 -10.16 -15.45
C GLY A 69 -17.67 -10.89 -16.57
N ALA A 70 -17.20 -12.09 -16.93
CA ALA A 70 -17.82 -12.94 -17.95
C ALA A 70 -19.25 -13.33 -17.55
N ALA A 71 -19.46 -13.76 -16.30
CA ALA A 71 -20.77 -14.08 -15.78
C ALA A 71 -21.71 -12.87 -15.81
N GLY A 72 -21.21 -11.67 -15.49
CA GLY A 72 -21.98 -10.43 -15.58
C GLY A 72 -22.42 -10.11 -17.01
N VAL A 73 -21.53 -10.27 -17.99
CA VAL A 73 -21.86 -10.09 -19.41
C VAL A 73 -22.90 -11.12 -19.87
N LEU A 74 -22.71 -12.41 -19.54
CA LEU A 74 -23.68 -13.46 -19.87
C LEU A 74 -25.03 -13.21 -19.20
N ALA A 75 -25.05 -12.80 -17.94
CA ALA A 75 -26.27 -12.47 -17.21
C ALA A 75 -26.99 -11.26 -17.82
N LEU A 76 -26.26 -10.27 -18.32
CA LEU A 76 -26.83 -9.12 -19.01
C LEU A 76 -27.54 -9.54 -20.30
N TYR A 77 -26.87 -10.30 -21.17
CA TYR A 77 -27.46 -10.76 -22.44
C TYR A 77 -28.58 -11.79 -22.22
N GLY A 78 -28.35 -12.77 -21.34
CA GLY A 78 -29.35 -13.78 -20.99
C GLY A 78 -30.58 -13.18 -20.31
N GLY A 79 -30.37 -12.25 -19.37
CA GLY A 79 -31.44 -11.50 -18.73
C GLY A 79 -32.23 -10.68 -19.74
N GLY A 80 -31.56 -9.98 -20.66
CA GLY A 80 -32.21 -9.25 -21.76
C GLY A 80 -33.06 -10.16 -22.66
N ALA A 81 -32.54 -11.34 -23.02
CA ALA A 81 -33.27 -12.34 -23.80
C ALA A 81 -34.50 -12.87 -23.05
N LEU A 82 -34.41 -13.12 -21.74
CA LEU A 82 -35.54 -13.54 -20.91
C LEU A 82 -36.61 -12.45 -20.79
N VAL A 83 -36.19 -11.18 -20.63
CA VAL A 83 -37.11 -10.04 -20.63
C VAL A 83 -37.83 -9.95 -21.97
N ALA A 84 -37.12 -10.06 -23.09
CA ALA A 84 -37.72 -10.08 -24.41
C ALA A 84 -38.70 -11.27 -24.59
N GLY A 85 -38.33 -12.45 -24.10
CA GLY A 85 -39.19 -13.64 -24.08
C GLY A 85 -40.49 -13.42 -23.29
N LEU A 86 -40.40 -12.82 -22.09
CA LEU A 86 -41.59 -12.47 -21.31
C LEU A 86 -42.48 -11.43 -22.02
N ILE A 87 -41.87 -10.43 -22.67
CA ILE A 87 -42.61 -9.46 -23.49
C ILE A 87 -43.37 -10.18 -24.60
N LEU A 88 -42.73 -11.11 -25.30
CA LEU A 88 -43.36 -11.90 -26.37
C LEU A 88 -44.51 -12.77 -25.83
N VAL A 89 -44.34 -13.39 -24.66
CA VAL A 89 -45.42 -14.16 -24.00
C VAL A 89 -46.59 -13.26 -23.62
N LEU A 90 -46.36 -12.08 -23.03
CA LEU A 90 -47.41 -11.11 -22.75
C LEU A 90 -48.06 -10.56 -24.02
N ALA A 91 -47.29 -10.46 -25.10
CA ALA A 91 -47.79 -9.99 -26.40
C ALA A 91 -48.76 -10.97 -27.06
N LEU A 92 -48.90 -12.20 -26.56
CA LEU A 92 -49.95 -13.14 -26.99
C LEU A 92 -51.35 -12.69 -26.59
N VAL A 93 -51.48 -11.87 -25.54
CA VAL A 93 -52.76 -11.41 -24.98
C VAL A 93 -52.94 -9.89 -25.04
N LEU A 94 -51.87 -9.12 -25.26
CA LEU A 94 -51.85 -7.66 -25.31
C LEU A 94 -51.02 -7.15 -26.50
N PRO A 95 -51.19 -5.91 -26.97
CA PRO A 95 -50.28 -5.33 -27.95
C PRO A 95 -48.83 -5.30 -27.44
N ALA A 96 -47.87 -5.62 -28.31
CA ALA A 96 -46.46 -5.77 -27.93
C ALA A 96 -45.88 -4.53 -27.22
N TRP A 97 -46.29 -3.32 -27.62
CA TRP A 97 -45.85 -2.09 -26.98
C TRP A 97 -46.36 -1.96 -25.53
N VAL A 98 -47.59 -2.40 -25.24
CA VAL A 98 -48.16 -2.42 -23.88
C VAL A 98 -47.44 -3.45 -23.02
N ALA A 99 -47.22 -4.65 -23.56
CA ALA A 99 -46.47 -5.71 -22.88
C ALA A 99 -45.06 -5.24 -22.45
N ALA A 100 -44.35 -4.56 -23.36
CA ALA A 100 -43.05 -3.98 -23.08
C ALA A 100 -43.08 -2.92 -21.98
N LEU A 101 -44.07 -2.02 -22.00
CA LEU A 101 -44.21 -0.97 -20.98
C LEU A 101 -44.56 -1.53 -19.61
N VAL A 102 -45.46 -2.52 -19.53
CA VAL A 102 -45.88 -3.13 -18.26
C VAL A 102 -44.70 -3.86 -17.62
N LEU A 103 -44.04 -4.74 -18.38
CA LEU A 103 -42.92 -5.51 -17.83
C LEU A 103 -41.71 -4.61 -17.54
N GLY A 104 -41.37 -3.72 -18.46
CA GLY A 104 -40.27 -2.76 -18.28
C GLY A 104 -40.52 -1.84 -17.09
N GLY A 105 -41.74 -1.33 -16.93
CA GLY A 105 -42.16 -0.53 -15.78
C GLY A 105 -42.06 -1.30 -14.46
N ALA A 106 -42.51 -2.56 -14.43
CA ALA A 106 -42.38 -3.42 -13.25
C ALA A 106 -40.91 -3.66 -12.85
N ILE A 107 -40.04 -3.95 -13.82
CA ILE A 107 -38.61 -4.14 -13.59
C ILE A 107 -37.97 -2.83 -13.08
N LEU A 108 -38.28 -1.69 -13.69
CA LEU A 108 -37.78 -0.39 -13.25
C LEU A 108 -38.24 -0.01 -11.85
N LEU A 109 -39.46 -0.36 -11.47
CA LEU A 109 -39.98 -0.13 -10.13
C LEU A 109 -39.17 -0.92 -9.09
N VAL A 110 -38.96 -2.22 -9.33
CA VAL A 110 -38.14 -3.07 -8.44
C VAL A 110 -36.69 -2.58 -8.40
N ALA A 111 -36.10 -2.26 -9.55
CA ALA A 111 -34.74 -1.72 -9.63
C ALA A 111 -34.61 -0.40 -8.86
N GLY A 112 -35.58 0.49 -8.99
CA GLY A 112 -35.65 1.76 -8.26
C GLY A 112 -35.68 1.54 -6.75
N ILE A 113 -36.57 0.67 -6.25
CA ILE A 113 -36.65 0.35 -4.81
C ILE A 113 -35.33 -0.22 -4.31
N THR A 114 -34.74 -1.16 -5.05
CA THR A 114 -33.48 -1.81 -4.67
C THR A 114 -32.32 -0.81 -4.66
N ALA A 115 -32.26 0.09 -5.65
CA ALA A 115 -31.26 1.16 -5.72
C ALA A 115 -31.42 2.16 -4.57
N LEU A 116 -32.65 2.54 -4.21
CA LEU A 116 -32.94 3.41 -3.07
C LEU A 116 -32.55 2.74 -1.75
N ALA A 117 -32.85 1.45 -1.57
CA ALA A 117 -32.47 0.67 -0.40
C ALA A 117 -30.94 0.56 -0.28
N GLY A 118 -30.25 0.24 -1.38
CA GLY A 118 -28.79 0.22 -1.45
C GLY A 118 -28.17 1.57 -1.11
N ARG A 119 -28.70 2.67 -1.67
CA ARG A 119 -28.28 4.04 -1.34
C ARG A 119 -28.51 4.36 0.14
N ALA A 120 -29.64 3.94 0.70
CA ALA A 120 -29.94 4.13 2.12
C ALA A 120 -28.94 3.37 3.00
N GLN A 121 -28.56 2.16 2.61
CA GLN A 121 -27.58 1.34 3.34
C GLN A 121 -26.17 1.92 3.23
N MET A 122 -25.74 2.38 2.06
CA MET A 122 -24.47 3.09 1.88
C MET A 122 -24.42 4.41 2.66
N ARG A 123 -25.54 5.13 2.78
CA ARG A 123 -25.63 6.36 3.59
C ARG A 123 -25.64 6.08 5.09
N ARG A 124 -26.12 4.91 5.52
CA ARG A 124 -26.16 4.47 6.94
C ARG A 124 -24.86 3.80 7.39
N ALA A 125 -24.12 3.20 6.47
CA ALA A 125 -22.73 2.84 6.70
C ALA A 125 -21.95 4.16 6.94
N ALA A 126 -21.65 4.43 8.21
CA ALA A 126 -20.95 5.61 8.69
C ALA A 126 -19.59 5.79 7.95
N PRO A 127 -19.03 7.02 7.95
CA PRO A 127 -18.19 7.51 6.87
C PRO A 127 -16.92 6.65 6.67
N PRO A 128 -16.40 6.56 5.43
CA PRO A 128 -15.22 5.78 5.06
C PRO A 128 -13.91 6.20 5.75
N VAL A 129 -13.98 7.13 6.71
CA VAL A 129 -12.87 7.52 7.57
C VAL A 129 -13.03 6.81 8.92
N PRO A 130 -12.14 5.86 9.25
CA PRO A 130 -12.08 5.29 10.58
C PRO A 130 -11.83 6.44 11.55
N ARG A 131 -12.81 6.77 12.39
CA ARG A 131 -12.68 7.90 13.33
C ARG A 131 -11.42 7.78 14.21
N GLN A 132 -11.01 6.54 14.49
CA GLN A 132 -9.78 6.21 15.20
C GLN A 132 -8.52 6.55 14.39
N ALA A 133 -8.50 6.28 13.08
CA ALA A 133 -7.38 6.64 12.20
C ALA A 133 -7.25 8.15 12.03
N VAL A 134 -8.37 8.88 11.96
CA VAL A 134 -8.35 10.35 11.87
C VAL A 134 -7.95 10.99 13.21
N ALA A 135 -8.30 10.37 14.34
CA ALA A 135 -7.87 10.82 15.66
C ALA A 135 -6.35 10.67 15.86
N SER A 136 -5.80 9.50 15.49
CA SER A 136 -4.36 9.24 15.61
C SER A 136 -3.51 10.21 14.77
N VAL A 137 -3.94 10.52 13.54
CA VAL A 137 -3.25 11.50 12.67
C VAL A 137 -3.34 12.92 13.22
N ARG A 138 -4.41 13.29 13.92
CA ARG A 138 -4.53 14.60 14.57
C ARG A 138 -3.57 14.73 15.76
N GLU A 139 -3.44 13.68 16.55
CA GLU A 139 -2.56 13.62 17.71
C GLU A 139 -1.09 13.72 17.27
N ASP A 140 -0.70 12.97 16.24
CA ASP A 140 0.65 13.07 15.65
C ASP A 140 0.96 14.47 15.10
N MET A 141 -0.02 15.12 14.47
CA MET A 141 0.11 16.50 13.99
C MET A 141 0.27 17.53 15.11
N GLU A 142 -0.31 17.28 16.29
CA GLU A 142 -0.21 18.16 17.45
C GLU A 142 1.17 18.06 18.10
N VAL A 143 1.71 16.86 18.21
CA VAL A 143 3.09 16.60 18.68
C VAL A 143 4.10 17.29 17.77
N ILE A 144 3.96 17.15 16.45
CA ILE A 144 4.86 17.81 15.48
C ILE A 144 4.78 19.34 15.60
N ARG A 145 3.58 19.90 15.76
CA ARG A 145 3.39 21.35 15.93
C ARG A 145 4.03 21.89 17.21
N GLN A 146 4.01 21.12 18.30
CA GLN A 146 4.67 21.49 19.55
C GLN A 146 6.19 21.53 19.39
N HIS A 147 6.79 20.52 18.74
CA HIS A 147 8.24 20.48 18.51
C HIS A 147 8.74 21.67 17.66
N VAL A 148 8.01 22.03 16.61
CA VAL A 148 8.35 23.20 15.76
C VAL A 148 8.26 24.53 16.54
N ARG A 149 7.31 24.67 17.47
CA ARG A 149 7.21 25.86 18.33
C ARG A 149 8.34 25.94 19.35
N HIS A 150 8.76 24.81 19.91
CA HIS A 150 9.87 24.77 20.87
C HIS A 150 11.22 25.10 20.22
N GLU A 151 11.47 24.64 18.98
CA GLU A 151 12.69 25.01 18.27
C GLU A 151 12.74 26.50 17.87
N ARG A 152 11.60 27.09 17.49
CA ARG A 152 11.54 28.53 17.17
C ARG A 152 11.77 29.42 18.39
N ALA A 153 11.24 29.02 19.56
CA ALA A 153 11.47 29.73 20.82
C ALA A 153 12.92 29.59 21.31
N ALA A 154 13.56 28.43 21.11
CA ALA A 154 14.97 28.23 21.42
C ALA A 154 15.91 29.04 20.50
N GLY A 155 15.53 29.22 19.23
CA GLY A 155 16.29 30.02 18.26
C GLY A 155 16.23 31.53 18.47
N GLU A 156 15.15 32.06 19.07
CA GLU A 156 15.01 33.49 19.39
C GLU A 156 15.77 33.89 20.67
N GLY A 157 15.97 32.96 21.62
CA GLY A 157 16.74 33.22 22.84
C GLY A 157 18.26 33.34 22.61
N ALA A 158 18.78 32.78 21.52
CA ALA A 158 20.21 32.80 21.20
C ALA A 158 20.67 34.06 20.42
N ARG A 159 19.76 34.99 20.11
CA ARG A 159 20.07 36.23 19.36
C ARG A 159 19.97 37.52 20.19
N ARG A 160 19.79 37.42 21.51
CA ARG A 160 19.86 38.54 22.46
C ARG A 160 21.04 38.34 23.40
#